data_AF-A0A821J6L0-F1
#
_entry.id   AF-A0A821J6L0-F1
#
_cell.length_a   1.000
_cell.length_b   1.000
_cell.length_c   1.000
_cell.angle_alpha   90.00
_cell.angle_beta   90.00
_cell.angle_gamma   90.00
#
_symmetry.space_group_name_H-M   'P 1'
#
loop_
_entity.id
_entity.type
_entity.pdbx_description
1 polymer ?
#
loop_
_entity_poly.entity_id
_entity_poly.type
_entity_poly.pdbx_seq_one_letter_code
_entity_poly.pdbx_strand_id
1 'polypeptide(L)'
;MAGTLINYDISESKQPLESFEDVQVIANKYLRNRSTNNCSCLDRESCPMPGGIYLYDVWATDGFFDLNILVPNETFPGLAVDCLPLQMTFASTLECFYNQTCLDTLLSTYSTMFDVEILNQSLPSRFPLTASIDSIVRELFVENFHIQASYNSYFN
;
A
#
# COMPACT_ATOMS: atom_id res chain seq x y z
N MET A 1 17.50 -8.81 -34.63
CA MET A 1 17.27 -10.14 -34.03
C MET A 1 15.80 -10.20 -33.69
N ALA A 2 15.09 -11.15 -34.30
CA ALA A 2 13.63 -11.23 -34.29
C ALA A 2 13.14 -11.84 -32.96
N GLY A 3 12.16 -11.18 -32.33
CA GLY A 3 11.44 -11.67 -31.16
C GLY A 3 9.95 -11.68 -31.46
N THR A 4 9.33 -12.84 -31.29
CA THR A 4 7.95 -13.18 -31.66
C THR A 4 6.91 -12.40 -30.87
N LEU A 5 5.91 -11.85 -31.57
CA LEU A 5 4.72 -11.22 -30.99
C LEU A 5 3.75 -12.32 -30.50
N ILE A 6 3.31 -12.24 -29.24
CA ILE A 6 2.12 -12.98 -28.78
C ILE A 6 1.03 -11.94 -28.53
N ASN A 7 0.23 -11.68 -29.57
CA ASN A 7 -1.05 -10.98 -29.43
C ASN A 7 -2.05 -11.97 -28.82
N TYR A 8 -2.61 -11.67 -27.66
CA TYR A 8 -3.83 -12.34 -27.21
C TYR A 8 -5.03 -11.60 -27.79
N ASP A 9 -5.50 -12.11 -28.92
CA ASP A 9 -6.79 -11.77 -29.52
C ASP A 9 -7.86 -12.65 -28.83
N ILE A 10 -8.79 -12.04 -28.09
CA ILE A 10 -9.88 -12.77 -27.43
C ILE A 10 -11.12 -12.65 -28.31
N SER A 11 -11.21 -13.50 -29.33
CA SER A 11 -12.49 -13.89 -29.93
C SER A 11 -12.68 -15.40 -29.79
N GLU A 12 -13.76 -15.74 -29.07
CA GLU A 12 -14.43 -17.04 -28.98
C GLU A 12 -13.62 -18.30 -28.64
N SER A 13 -13.84 -18.83 -27.43
CA SER A 13 -14.08 -20.28 -27.30
C SER A 13 -15.11 -20.59 -26.21
N LYS A 14 -16.14 -21.35 -26.59
CA LYS A 14 -17.19 -21.90 -25.73
C LYS A 14 -16.77 -23.28 -25.20
N GLN A 15 -16.77 -23.42 -23.86
CA GLN A 15 -17.20 -24.57 -23.04
C GLN A 15 -16.43 -25.92 -23.12
N PRO A 16 -16.46 -26.81 -22.06
CA PRO A 16 -17.57 -27.02 -21.11
C PRO A 16 -17.23 -26.98 -19.60
N LEU A 17 -18.31 -26.83 -18.82
CA LEU A 17 -18.37 -26.92 -17.35
C LEU A 17 -18.10 -28.35 -16.88
N GLU A 18 -17.05 -28.55 -16.07
CA GLU A 18 -16.98 -29.64 -15.08
C GLU A 18 -16.41 -29.10 -13.76
N SER A 19 -17.02 -29.57 -12.68
CA SER A 19 -16.95 -29.08 -11.31
C SER A 19 -15.60 -29.33 -10.63
N PHE A 20 -14.98 -28.25 -10.14
CA PHE A 20 -14.02 -28.30 -9.02
C PHE A 20 -14.38 -27.15 -8.06
N GLU A 21 -14.59 -27.48 -6.79
CA GLU A 21 -14.65 -26.52 -5.69
C GLU A 21 -13.27 -25.86 -5.54
N ASP A 22 -13.02 -24.82 -6.33
CA ASP A 22 -11.76 -24.08 -6.25
C ASP A 22 -11.89 -22.92 -5.27
N VAL A 23 -11.10 -23.01 -4.20
CA VAL A 23 -10.79 -21.92 -3.28
C VAL A 23 -10.45 -20.68 -4.11
N GLN A 24 -11.33 -19.69 -4.13
CA GLN A 24 -11.06 -18.39 -4.76
C GLN A 24 -9.88 -17.75 -4.04
N VAL A 25 -8.68 -17.90 -4.59
CA VAL A 25 -7.56 -17.04 -4.26
C VAL A 25 -7.92 -15.66 -4.80
N ILE A 26 -8.45 -14.80 -3.92
CA ILE A 26 -8.81 -13.42 -4.26
C ILE A 26 -7.51 -12.69 -4.59
N ALA A 27 -7.18 -12.58 -5.86
CA ALA A 27 -6.07 -11.79 -6.34
C ALA A 27 -6.39 -10.30 -6.14
N ASN A 28 -5.47 -9.53 -5.54
CA ASN A 28 -5.60 -8.08 -5.55
C ASN A 28 -5.30 -7.60 -6.97
N LYS A 29 -6.35 -7.21 -7.70
CA LYS A 29 -6.24 -6.77 -9.09
C LYS A 29 -6.52 -5.27 -9.21
N TYR A 30 -5.58 -4.59 -9.84
CA TYR A 30 -5.67 -3.16 -10.11
C TYR A 30 -5.93 -2.91 -11.58
N LEU A 31 -6.83 -1.98 -11.83
CA LEU A 31 -7.02 -1.34 -13.11
C LEU A 31 -6.40 0.05 -13.04
N ARG A 32 -5.40 0.30 -13.88
CA ARG A 32 -4.92 1.66 -14.13
C ARG A 32 -5.25 2.07 -15.55
N ASN A 33 -5.96 3.18 -15.69
CA ASN A 33 -6.25 3.78 -16.97
C ASN A 33 -5.32 4.98 -17.23
N ARG A 34 -4.43 4.91 -18.22
CA ARG A 34 -3.43 5.98 -18.45
C ARG A 34 -4.03 7.24 -19.05
N SER A 35 -5.16 7.12 -19.77
CA SER A 35 -5.84 8.28 -20.38
C SER A 35 -6.48 9.18 -19.34
N THR A 36 -6.96 8.60 -18.24
CA THR A 36 -7.61 9.32 -17.13
C THR A 36 -6.75 9.39 -15.86
N ASN A 37 -5.64 8.65 -15.82
CA ASN A 37 -4.88 8.36 -14.60
C ASN A 37 -5.73 7.77 -13.46
N ASN A 38 -6.91 7.21 -13.78
CA ASN A 38 -7.75 6.58 -12.78
C ASN A 38 -7.18 5.22 -12.40
N CYS A 39 -7.23 4.95 -11.10
CA CYS A 39 -6.90 3.66 -10.52
C CYS A 39 -8.16 3.12 -9.84
N SER A 40 -8.49 1.85 -10.07
CA SER A 40 -9.56 1.17 -9.35
C SER A 40 -9.20 -0.28 -9.02
N CYS A 41 -9.64 -0.74 -7.86
CA CYS A 41 -9.65 -2.14 -7.49
C CYS A 41 -10.79 -2.85 -8.24
N LEU A 42 -10.55 -4.07 -8.73
CA LEU A 42 -11.58 -4.82 -9.48
C LEU A 42 -12.72 -5.34 -8.59
N ASP A 43 -12.36 -5.88 -7.43
CA ASP A 43 -13.30 -6.66 -6.61
C ASP A 43 -13.69 -5.94 -5.29
N ARG A 44 -13.09 -4.78 -5.01
CA ARG A 44 -13.25 -4.04 -3.74
C ARG A 44 -13.18 -2.53 -3.96
N GLU A 45 -13.59 -1.74 -2.97
CA GLU A 45 -13.39 -0.27 -2.97
C GLU A 45 -11.95 0.14 -2.63
N SER A 46 -11.21 -0.75 -1.96
CA SER A 46 -9.81 -0.60 -1.56
C SER A 46 -9.19 -2.00 -1.53
N CYS A 47 -7.94 -2.10 -1.99
CA CYS A 47 -7.26 -3.37 -2.11
C CYS A 47 -5.76 -3.23 -1.81
N PRO A 48 -5.39 -2.72 -0.61
CA PRO A 48 -4.01 -2.36 -0.30
C PRO A 48 -3.10 -3.58 -0.44
N MET A 49 -1.93 -3.35 -1.03
CA MET A 49 -0.94 -4.38 -1.32
C MET A 49 0.42 -3.99 -0.74
N PRO A 50 1.35 -4.93 -0.54
CA PRO A 50 2.72 -4.59 -0.17
C PRO A 50 3.31 -3.55 -1.13
N GLY A 51 3.86 -2.48 -0.57
CA GLY A 51 4.56 -1.47 -1.34
C GLY A 51 5.86 -2.01 -1.88
N GLY A 52 6.07 -1.88 -3.18
CA GLY A 52 7.24 -2.42 -3.84
C GLY A 52 7.47 -1.86 -5.23
N ILE A 53 8.62 -2.20 -5.80
CA ILE A 53 9.00 -1.85 -7.16
C ILE A 53 8.60 -3.01 -8.07
N TYR A 54 7.58 -2.77 -8.88
CA TYR A 54 7.12 -3.73 -9.89
C TYR A 54 7.68 -3.34 -11.25
N LEU A 55 8.50 -4.21 -11.83
CA LEU A 55 8.94 -4.05 -13.22
C LEU A 55 7.76 -4.43 -14.12
N TYR A 56 7.27 -3.48 -14.90
CA TYR A 56 6.22 -3.71 -15.89
C TYR A 56 6.58 -3.07 -17.23
N ASP A 57 5.96 -3.55 -18.31
CA ASP A 57 6.17 -2.99 -19.64
C ASP A 57 5.46 -1.64 -19.79
N VAL A 58 6.23 -0.59 -20.05
CA VAL A 58 5.82 0.83 -20.17
C VAL A 58 4.87 1.12 -21.36
N TRP A 59 4.68 0.16 -22.27
CA TRP A 59 3.79 0.31 -23.42
C TRP A 59 2.33 -0.06 -23.14
N ALA A 60 2.02 -0.65 -21.98
CA ALA A 60 0.63 -0.89 -21.59
C ALA A 60 -0.08 0.45 -21.30
N THR A 61 -1.00 0.84 -22.19
CA THR A 61 -1.82 2.06 -22.04
C THR A 61 -2.88 1.91 -20.96
N ASP A 62 -3.30 0.68 -20.69
CA ASP A 62 -4.15 0.29 -19.57
C ASP A 62 -3.62 -1.05 -19.06
N GLY A 63 -3.59 -1.24 -17.75
CA GLY A 63 -2.96 -2.42 -17.13
C GLY A 63 -3.87 -3.06 -16.10
N PHE A 64 -4.12 -4.36 -16.27
CA PHE A 64 -4.57 -5.23 -15.20
C PHE A 64 -3.33 -5.74 -14.47
N PHE A 65 -3.11 -5.31 -13.24
CA PHE A 65 -2.01 -5.80 -12.43
C PHE A 65 -2.53 -6.93 -11.54
N ASP A 66 -2.19 -8.17 -11.88
CA ASP A 66 -2.47 -9.34 -11.04
C ASP A 66 -1.22 -9.66 -10.22
N LEU A 67 -1.30 -9.48 -8.90
CA LEU A 67 -0.18 -9.75 -8.00
C LEU A 67 0.20 -11.22 -7.88
N ASN A 68 -0.64 -12.16 -8.30
CA ASN A 68 -0.21 -13.56 -8.38
C ASN A 68 0.84 -13.76 -9.49
N ILE A 69 0.91 -12.83 -10.44
CA ILE A 69 1.83 -12.85 -11.59
C ILE A 69 2.97 -11.85 -11.37
N LEU A 70 2.66 -10.69 -10.79
CA LEU A 70 3.61 -9.61 -10.58
C LEU A 70 4.38 -9.82 -9.28
N VAL A 71 5.63 -10.27 -9.42
CA VAL A 71 6.57 -10.35 -8.31
C VAL A 71 7.32 -9.02 -8.19
N PRO A 72 7.29 -8.34 -7.04
CA PRO A 72 8.06 -7.13 -6.83
C PRO A 72 9.56 -7.46 -6.84
N ASN A 73 10.36 -6.62 -7.48
CA ASN A 73 11.82 -6.74 -7.46
C ASN A 73 12.38 -6.32 -6.09
N GLU A 74 11.71 -5.35 -5.45
CA GLU A 74 12.02 -4.84 -4.13
C GLU A 74 10.71 -4.59 -3.40
N THR A 75 10.61 -4.96 -2.13
CA THR A 75 9.46 -4.65 -1.26
C THR A 75 9.93 -3.80 -0.10
N PHE A 76 9.15 -2.80 0.26
CA PHE A 76 9.44 -1.92 1.37
C PHE A 76 8.63 -2.36 2.59
N PRO A 77 9.27 -2.85 3.67
CA PRO A 77 8.57 -3.28 4.88
C PRO A 77 7.62 -2.20 5.39
N GLY A 78 6.39 -2.62 5.67
CA GLY A 78 5.37 -1.73 6.20
C GLY A 78 4.71 -0.79 5.20
N LEU A 79 5.27 -0.56 4.02
CA LEU A 79 4.59 0.27 3.02
C LEU A 79 3.47 -0.51 2.35
N ALA A 80 2.37 0.17 2.09
CA ALA A 80 1.26 -0.31 1.29
C ALA A 80 1.04 0.59 0.07
N VAL A 81 0.61 0.00 -1.03
CA VAL A 81 0.16 0.69 -2.24
C VAL A 81 -1.33 0.45 -2.41
N ASP A 82 -2.04 1.54 -2.69
CA ASP A 82 -3.47 1.54 -3.04
C ASP A 82 -3.74 2.63 -4.08
N CYS A 83 -4.90 2.59 -4.72
CA CYS A 83 -5.31 3.56 -5.72
C CYS A 83 -5.49 4.97 -5.15
N LEU A 84 -5.88 5.08 -3.88
CA LEU A 84 -6.06 6.35 -3.19
C LEU A 84 -4.88 6.61 -2.23
N PRO A 85 -4.18 7.76 -2.34
CA PRO A 85 -3.08 8.09 -1.46
C PRO A 85 -3.43 8.02 0.03
N LEU A 86 -4.64 8.42 0.40
CA LEU A 86 -5.05 8.35 1.80
C LEU A 86 -5.19 6.89 2.30
N GLN A 87 -5.77 6.01 1.48
CA GLN A 87 -5.92 4.59 1.82
C GLN A 87 -4.56 3.91 1.88
N MET A 88 -3.66 4.19 0.92
CA MET A 88 -2.30 3.63 0.94
C MET A 88 -1.54 4.07 2.19
N THR A 89 -1.65 5.35 2.58
CA THR A 89 -1.00 5.86 3.79
C THR A 89 -1.56 5.18 5.03
N PHE A 90 -2.88 5.10 5.19
CA PHE A 90 -3.50 4.49 6.36
C PHE A 90 -3.26 2.99 6.50
N ALA A 91 -3.16 2.27 5.37
CA ALA A 91 -2.82 0.85 5.36
C ALA A 91 -1.32 0.60 5.63
N SER A 92 -0.46 1.60 5.45
CA SER A 92 0.98 1.48 5.70
C SER A 92 1.31 1.55 7.20
N THR A 93 2.49 1.06 7.57
CA THR A 93 3.19 1.24 8.83
C THR A 93 4.43 2.12 8.61
N LEU A 94 5.17 2.42 9.67
CA LEU A 94 6.40 3.23 9.61
C LEU A 94 7.68 2.40 9.60
N GLU A 95 7.61 1.07 9.43
CA GLU A 95 8.75 0.15 9.55
C GLU A 95 9.97 0.58 8.71
N CYS A 96 9.76 0.91 7.42
CA CYS A 96 10.84 1.36 6.54
C CYS A 96 11.53 2.64 7.03
N PHE A 97 10.81 3.55 7.69
CA PHE A 97 11.34 4.83 8.18
C PHE A 97 12.28 4.67 9.38
N TYR A 98 12.32 3.48 9.99
CA TYR A 98 13.28 3.15 11.03
C TYR A 98 14.54 2.45 10.50
N ASN A 99 14.63 2.17 9.19
CA ASN A 99 15.74 1.46 8.57
C ASN A 99 16.38 2.31 7.47
N GLN A 100 17.64 2.71 7.66
CA GLN A 100 18.34 3.62 6.75
C GLN A 100 18.39 3.05 5.32
N THR A 101 18.76 1.78 5.18
CA THR A 101 18.86 1.13 3.88
C THR A 101 17.52 1.09 3.15
N CYS A 102 16.43 0.83 3.88
CA CYS A 102 15.09 0.84 3.31
C CYS A 102 14.71 2.23 2.82
N LEU A 103 14.91 3.24 3.68
CA LEU A 103 14.60 4.64 3.37
C LEU A 103 15.44 5.15 2.20
N ASP A 104 16.74 4.86 2.15
CA ASP A 104 17.63 5.24 1.04
C ASP A 104 17.17 4.63 -0.29
N THR A 105 16.78 3.35 -0.28
CA THR A 105 16.27 2.65 -1.46
C THR A 105 14.94 3.26 -1.92
N LEU A 106 14.07 3.62 -0.97
CA LEU A 106 12.80 4.28 -1.26
C LEU A 106 13.01 5.67 -1.90
N LEU A 107 13.84 6.52 -1.29
CA LEU A 107 14.08 7.89 -1.73
C LEU A 107 14.82 7.94 -3.08
N SER A 108 15.77 7.04 -3.30
CA SER A 108 16.48 6.93 -4.59
C SER A 108 15.57 6.47 -5.73
N THR A 109 14.55 5.66 -5.44
CA THR A 109 13.58 5.18 -6.44
C THR A 109 12.60 6.27 -6.87
N TYR A 110 12.11 7.07 -5.93
CA TYR A 110 10.99 7.99 -6.19
C TYR A 110 11.41 9.47 -6.33
N SER A 111 12.72 9.77 -6.28
CA SER A 111 13.29 11.12 -6.43
C SER A 111 12.51 12.18 -5.62
N THR A 112 12.73 12.20 -4.32
CA THR A 112 12.04 13.14 -3.44
C THR A 112 12.75 14.49 -3.41
N MET A 113 11.98 15.59 -3.50
CA MET A 113 12.48 16.95 -3.29
C MET A 113 12.70 17.29 -1.81
N PHE A 114 12.44 16.35 -0.91
CA PHE A 114 12.42 16.55 0.53
C PHE A 114 13.50 15.69 1.19
N ASP A 115 14.21 16.32 2.12
CA ASP A 115 15.14 15.65 3.01
C ASP A 115 14.36 14.95 4.11
N VAL A 116 14.46 13.62 4.17
CA VAL A 116 13.74 12.78 5.13
C VAL A 116 14.76 12.09 6.00
N GLU A 117 14.78 12.45 7.28
CA GLU A 117 15.63 11.80 8.27
C GLU A 117 15.01 10.49 8.77
N ILE A 118 15.87 9.53 9.11
CA ILE A 118 15.46 8.25 9.70
C ILE A 118 14.88 8.45 11.10
N LEU A 119 13.85 7.67 11.43
CA LEU A 119 13.31 7.59 12.77
C LEU A 119 14.24 6.80 13.69
N ASN A 120 14.36 7.25 14.93
CA ASN A 120 15.24 6.63 15.91
C ASN A 120 14.58 5.44 16.61
N GLN A 121 15.03 4.22 16.28
CA GLN A 121 14.55 2.98 16.91
C GLN A 121 14.85 2.89 18.41
N SER A 122 15.84 3.63 18.92
CA SER A 122 16.23 3.60 20.33
C SER A 122 15.33 4.45 21.22
N LEU A 123 14.51 5.33 20.63
CA LEU A 123 13.55 6.11 21.41
C LEU A 123 12.31 5.26 21.70
N PRO A 124 11.82 5.25 22.96
CA PRO A 124 10.62 4.50 23.30
C PRO A 124 9.41 5.10 22.57
N SER A 125 8.66 4.25 21.87
CA SER A 125 7.39 4.58 21.25
C SER A 125 6.25 3.87 21.97
N ARG A 126 5.09 4.53 22.07
CA ARG A 126 3.85 3.89 22.53
C ARG A 126 3.30 2.88 21.52
N PHE A 127 3.71 2.97 20.26
CA PHE A 127 3.25 2.10 19.18
C PHE A 127 4.36 1.13 18.75
N PRO A 128 4.03 -0.15 18.48
CA PRO A 128 4.96 -1.06 17.83
C PRO A 128 5.28 -0.60 16.40
N LEU A 129 6.40 -1.05 15.85
CA LEU A 129 6.80 -0.73 14.46
C LEU A 129 5.73 -1.16 13.44
N THR A 130 5.04 -2.27 13.71
CA THR A 130 3.97 -2.83 12.88
C THR A 130 2.62 -2.12 13.04
N ALA A 131 2.54 -1.05 13.85
CA ALA A 131 1.32 -0.27 13.96
C ALA A 131 1.02 0.45 12.64
N SER A 132 -0.22 0.34 12.17
CA SER A 132 -0.64 1.08 10.98
C SER A 132 -0.72 2.58 11.29
N ILE A 133 -0.49 3.39 10.26
CA ILE A 133 -0.65 4.84 10.36
C ILE A 133 -2.09 5.20 10.74
N ASP A 134 -3.10 4.44 10.27
CA ASP A 134 -4.50 4.60 10.72
C ASP A 134 -4.62 4.48 12.25
N SER A 135 -3.99 3.47 12.85
CA SER A 135 -4.03 3.26 14.30
C SER A 135 -3.35 4.41 15.05
N ILE A 136 -2.20 4.87 14.53
CA ILE A 136 -1.48 6.01 15.09
C ILE A 136 -2.35 7.27 15.04
N VAL A 137 -3.00 7.53 13.90
CA VAL A 137 -3.80 8.74 13.64
C VAL A 137 -5.07 8.76 14.50
N ARG A 138 -5.76 7.63 14.68
CA ARG A 138 -6.93 7.53 15.56
C ARG A 138 -6.61 7.94 17.00
N GLU A 139 -5.39 7.61 17.44
CA GLU A 139 -4.86 7.90 18.77
C GLU A 139 -4.14 9.26 18.87
N LEU A 140 -4.15 10.09 17.81
CA LEU A 140 -3.61 11.46 17.87
C LEU A 140 -4.60 12.44 18.51
N PHE A 141 -5.90 12.17 18.41
CA PHE A 141 -6.93 13.06 18.94
C PHE A 141 -7.23 12.70 20.40
N VAL A 142 -7.33 13.72 21.25
CA VAL A 142 -7.73 13.53 22.65
C VAL A 142 -9.22 13.25 22.68
N GLU A 143 -9.61 11.98 22.86
CA GLU A 143 -11.02 11.57 22.88
C GLU A 143 -11.71 11.91 24.21
N ASN A 144 -10.97 11.86 25.33
CA ASN A 144 -11.51 12.12 26.66
C ASN A 144 -10.58 13.03 27.47
N PHE A 145 -11.09 14.21 27.84
CA PHE A 145 -10.43 15.13 28.76
C PHE A 145 -10.97 14.90 30.17
N HIS A 146 -10.21 14.20 31.03
CA HIS A 146 -10.61 14.01 32.41
C HIS A 146 -10.07 15.16 33.27
N ILE A 147 -10.91 16.17 33.54
CA ILE A 147 -10.55 17.29 34.41
C ILE A 147 -10.76 16.84 35.87
N GLN A 148 -9.67 16.55 36.57
CA GLN A 148 -9.68 16.46 38.04
C GLN A 148 -9.40 17.85 38.62
N ALA A 149 -10.45 18.62 38.85
CA ALA A 149 -10.36 19.88 39.59
C ALA A 149 -10.52 19.61 41.09
N SER A 150 -9.52 19.99 41.89
CA SER A 150 -9.63 20.04 43.35
C SER A 150 -9.95 21.47 43.77
N TYR A 151 -11.12 21.68 44.39
CA TYR A 151 -11.55 22.99 44.88
C TYR A 151 -11.12 23.26 46.33
N ASN A 152 -10.30 22.39 46.92
CA ASN A 152 -9.83 22.55 48.31
C ASN A 152 -9.03 23.85 48.52
N SER A 153 -8.46 24.45 47.48
CA SER A 153 -7.79 25.75 47.54
C SER A 153 -8.71 26.95 47.27
N TYR A 154 -9.95 26.74 46.83
CA TYR A 154 -10.90 27.81 46.48
C TYR A 154 -11.95 28.08 47.57
N PHE A 155 -12.25 27.09 48.44
CA PHE A 155 -13.30 27.19 49.45
C PHE A 155 -12.80 27.11 50.91
N ASN A 156 -11.50 27.30 51.15
CA ASN A 156 -10.93 27.37 52.51
C ASN A 156 -10.56 28.80 52.90
#